data_AF-A0A7C7KNK3-F1
#
_entry.id   AF-A0A7C7KNK3-F1
#
_cell.length_a   1.000
_cell.length_b   1.000
_cell.length_c   1.000
_cell.angle_alpha   90.00
_cell.angle_beta   90.00
_cell.angle_gamma   90.00
#
_symmetry.space_group_name_H-M   'P 1'
#
loop_
_entity.id
_entity.type
_entity.pdbx_description
1 polymer ?
#
loop_
_entity_poly.entity_id
_entity_poly.type
_entity_poly.pdbx_seq_one_letter_code
_entity_poly.pdbx_strand_id
1 'polypeptide(L)'
;MNRPPNNLSTGRLLIATTLTSLLSSSVAAHGEEAGESSWRALLGGFDMMILANSLHSLGSMLLLSGILILYYHVKRHLDESPETEISFSSGLSLMGKRLTIVGLVFNLTGGLMRLYQPGHPLLLEFFANRWTSVMLIKHMMIIVMVYLCYLTFREDSEDELRIRALRTSVVLVITIGLLGVVASVVGPGA
;
A
#
# COMPACT_ATOMS: atom_id res chain seq x y z
N MET A 1 -9.94 -0.66 33.21
CA MET A 1 -9.75 0.62 32.49
C MET A 1 -8.86 0.32 31.29
N ASN A 2 -9.47 -0.10 30.17
CA ASN A 2 -8.74 -0.53 28.97
C ASN A 2 -8.41 0.71 28.13
N ARG A 3 -7.13 1.09 28.07
CA ARG A 3 -6.67 2.08 27.08
C ARG A 3 -6.93 1.50 25.68
N PRO A 4 -7.53 2.26 24.74
CA PRO A 4 -7.57 1.83 23.35
C PRO A 4 -6.14 1.67 22.83
N PRO A 5 -5.86 0.67 21.98
CA PRO A 5 -4.54 0.48 21.40
C PRO A 5 -4.17 1.73 20.59
N ASN A 6 -2.97 2.25 20.82
CA ASN A 6 -2.46 3.50 20.24
C ASN A 6 -2.42 3.42 18.69
N ASN A 7 -3.51 3.78 18.01
CA ASN A 7 -3.62 3.81 16.54
C ASN A 7 -2.60 4.78 15.88
N LEU A 8 -2.06 5.72 16.66
CA LEU A 8 -1.00 6.64 16.25
C LEU A 8 0.33 5.93 15.92
N SER A 9 0.64 4.81 16.60
CA SER A 9 1.85 4.03 16.30
C SER A 9 1.71 3.29 14.98
N THR A 10 0.52 2.78 14.68
CA THR A 10 0.21 2.05 13.43
C THR A 10 0.33 2.95 12.22
N GLY A 11 -0.19 4.17 12.30
CA GLY A 11 -0.07 5.18 11.24
C GLY A 11 1.37 5.56 10.91
N ARG A 12 2.18 5.83 11.95
CA ARG A 12 3.61 6.12 11.81
C ARG A 12 4.38 4.93 11.27
N LEU A 13 4.02 3.72 11.69
CA LEU A 13 4.62 2.49 11.18
C LEU A 13 4.35 2.30 9.69
N LEU A 14 3.14 2.57 9.20
CA LEU A 14 2.80 2.48 7.76
C LEU A 14 3.60 3.47 6.92
N ILE A 15 3.74 4.71 7.40
CA ILE A 15 4.55 5.73 6.72
C ILE A 15 6.03 5.32 6.73
N ALA A 16 6.55 4.88 7.88
CA ALA A 16 7.92 4.43 8.02
C ALA A 16 8.23 3.22 7.14
N THR A 17 7.36 2.19 7.09
CA THR A 17 7.56 1.02 6.22
C THR A 17 7.50 1.37 4.75
N THR A 18 6.61 2.28 4.35
CA THR A 18 6.53 2.76 2.96
C THR A 18 7.77 3.55 2.56
N LEU A 19 8.23 4.48 3.41
CA LEU A 19 9.46 5.25 3.21
C LEU A 19 10.69 4.35 3.17
N THR A 20 10.81 3.39 4.09
CA THR A 20 11.91 2.42 4.10
C THR A 20 11.91 1.57 2.83
N SER A 21 10.74 1.10 2.36
CA SER A 21 10.64 0.34 1.10
C SER A 21 11.13 1.15 -0.10
N LEU A 22 10.75 2.43 -0.17
CA LEU A 22 11.22 3.35 -1.21
C LEU A 22 12.72 3.63 -1.11
N LEU A 23 13.27 3.81 0.09
CA LEU A 23 14.70 4.04 0.30
C LEU A 23 15.54 2.77 0.08
N SER A 24 15.01 1.58 0.37
CA SER A 24 15.68 0.30 0.07
C SER A 24 15.86 0.08 -1.43
N SER A 25 14.96 0.61 -2.26
CA SER A 25 15.14 0.64 -3.71
C SER A 25 16.43 1.38 -4.12
N SER A 26 16.86 2.37 -3.34
CA SER A 26 18.07 3.17 -3.59
C SER A 26 19.37 2.45 -3.24
N VAL A 27 19.34 1.50 -2.29
CA VAL A 27 20.53 0.79 -1.79
C VAL A 27 20.86 -0.43 -2.66
N ALA A 28 19.86 -1.13 -3.18
CA ALA A 28 20.06 -2.22 -4.15
C ALA A 28 20.75 -1.76 -5.45
N ALA A 29 20.77 -0.45 -5.71
CA ALA A 29 21.46 0.19 -6.82
C ALA A 29 22.97 0.47 -6.57
N HIS A 30 23.50 0.20 -5.38
CA HIS A 30 24.87 0.60 -5.00
C HIS A 30 25.66 -0.43 -4.16
N GLY A 31 25.23 -1.69 -4.10
CA GLY A 31 25.90 -2.72 -3.29
C GLY A 31 26.25 -3.94 -4.12
N GLU A 32 27.54 -4.18 -4.20
CA GLU A 32 28.26 -5.32 -4.78
C GLU A 32 27.64 -6.69 -4.50
N GLU A 33 28.05 -7.68 -5.28
CA GLU A 33 27.77 -9.12 -5.16
C GLU A 33 27.88 -9.65 -3.72
N ALA A 34 26.84 -9.44 -2.92
CA ALA A 34 26.77 -9.93 -1.56
C ALA A 34 25.92 -11.21 -1.53
N GLY A 35 26.58 -12.32 -1.84
CA GLY A 35 26.25 -13.66 -1.35
C GLY A 35 24.90 -14.26 -1.76
N GLU A 36 24.94 -15.23 -2.67
CA GLU A 36 24.05 -16.39 -2.59
C GLU A 36 24.05 -16.90 -1.14
N SER A 37 22.93 -17.10 -0.42
CA SER A 37 22.17 -18.36 -0.46
C SER A 37 21.44 -18.62 0.88
N SER A 38 20.52 -17.75 1.33
CA SER A 38 19.68 -18.10 2.51
C SER A 38 18.18 -17.92 2.26
N TRP A 39 17.74 -16.72 1.88
CA TRP A 39 16.30 -16.48 1.61
C TRP A 39 15.83 -17.03 0.26
N ARG A 40 16.68 -16.94 -0.78
CA ARG A 40 16.45 -17.54 -2.10
C ARG A 40 16.40 -19.08 -2.05
N ALA A 41 17.13 -19.70 -1.12
CA ALA A 41 17.15 -21.15 -0.95
C ALA A 41 15.93 -21.66 -0.15
N LEU A 42 15.48 -20.90 0.87
CA LEU A 42 14.27 -21.21 1.65
C LEU A 42 12.97 -21.01 0.86
N LEU A 43 12.93 -20.02 -0.05
CA LEU A 43 11.80 -19.78 -0.96
C LEU A 43 12.00 -20.45 -2.33
N GLY A 44 13.14 -21.09 -2.59
CA GLY A 44 13.55 -21.58 -3.91
C GLY A 44 12.69 -22.69 -4.52
N GLY A 45 11.80 -23.30 -3.74
CA GLY A 45 10.76 -24.21 -4.25
C GLY A 45 9.52 -23.50 -4.82
N PHE A 46 9.36 -22.19 -4.54
CA PHE A 46 8.25 -21.38 -4.99
C PHE A 46 8.80 -20.21 -5.82
N ASP A 47 8.39 -20.09 -7.07
CA ASP A 47 8.88 -19.02 -7.95
C ASP A 47 8.65 -17.65 -7.29
N MET A 48 9.74 -16.94 -7.00
CA MET A 48 9.72 -15.61 -6.37
C MET A 48 8.88 -14.61 -7.17
N MET A 49 8.79 -14.80 -8.49
CA MET A 49 7.92 -14.01 -9.35
C MET A 49 6.44 -14.26 -9.04
N ILE A 50 6.04 -15.53 -8.89
CA ILE A 50 4.67 -15.92 -8.55
C ILE A 50 4.29 -15.38 -7.17
N LEU A 51 5.18 -15.52 -6.19
CA LEU A 51 4.94 -15.03 -4.83
C LEU A 51 4.82 -13.50 -4.79
N ALA A 52 5.73 -12.78 -5.45
CA ALA A 52 5.70 -11.32 -5.53
C ALA A 52 4.40 -10.83 -6.21
N ASN A 53 3.99 -11.46 -7.30
CA ASN A 53 2.75 -11.14 -8.01
C ASN A 53 1.51 -11.42 -7.15
N SER A 54 1.51 -12.54 -6.43
CA SER A 54 0.41 -12.93 -5.55
C SER A 54 0.27 -11.95 -4.38
N LEU A 55 1.37 -11.64 -3.68
CA LEU A 55 1.37 -10.68 -2.58
C LEU A 55 0.96 -9.28 -3.05
N HIS A 56 1.50 -8.82 -4.18
CA HIS A 56 1.16 -7.50 -4.71
C HIS A 56 -0.33 -7.39 -5.08
N SER A 57 -0.87 -8.42 -5.74
CA SER A 57 -2.26 -8.48 -6.18
C SER A 57 -3.23 -8.64 -5.01
N LEU A 58 -3.04 -9.65 -4.15
CA LEU A 58 -3.85 -9.86 -2.95
C LEU A 58 -3.80 -8.64 -2.03
N GLY A 59 -2.62 -8.04 -1.87
CA GLY A 59 -2.44 -6.82 -1.12
C GLY A 59 -3.32 -5.67 -1.65
N SER A 60 -3.36 -5.48 -2.97
CA SER A 60 -4.20 -4.44 -3.58
C SER A 60 -5.70 -4.69 -3.37
N MET A 61 -6.16 -5.94 -3.45
CA MET A 61 -7.56 -6.31 -3.23
C MET A 61 -7.98 -6.10 -1.78
N LEU A 62 -7.14 -6.53 -0.82
CA LEU A 62 -7.38 -6.33 0.61
C LEU A 62 -7.36 -4.84 0.98
N LEU A 63 -6.44 -4.07 0.38
CA LEU A 63 -6.34 -2.63 0.59
C LEU A 63 -7.60 -1.91 0.10
N LEU A 64 -8.04 -2.19 -1.13
CA LEU A 64 -9.27 -1.61 -1.69
C LEU A 64 -10.49 -1.99 -0.85
N SER A 65 -10.61 -3.27 -0.47
CA SER A 65 -11.73 -3.77 0.34
C SER A 65 -11.75 -3.11 1.72
N GLY A 66 -10.58 -2.98 2.37
CA GLY A 66 -10.45 -2.30 3.66
C GLY A 66 -10.86 -0.83 3.61
N ILE A 67 -10.42 -0.10 2.58
CA ILE A 67 -10.78 1.31 2.36
C ILE A 67 -12.29 1.45 2.12
N LEU A 68 -12.90 0.57 1.31
CA LEU A 68 -14.34 0.60 1.05
C LEU A 68 -15.17 0.31 2.30
N ILE A 69 -14.75 -0.66 3.12
CA ILE A 69 -15.37 -0.96 4.41
C ILE A 69 -15.31 0.25 5.34
N LEU A 70 -14.15 0.91 5.44
CA LEU A 70 -13.99 2.12 6.24
C LEU A 70 -14.84 3.27 5.70
N TYR A 71 -14.90 3.44 4.39
CA TYR A 71 -15.74 4.46 3.74
C TYR A 71 -17.21 4.26 4.07
N TYR A 72 -17.71 3.03 3.91
CA TYR A 72 -19.09 2.69 4.22
C TYR A 72 -19.40 2.93 5.70
N HIS A 73 -18.51 2.50 6.59
CA HIS A 73 -18.67 2.69 8.03
C HIS A 73 -18.74 4.17 8.43
N VAL A 74 -17.77 4.99 7.98
CA VAL A 74 -17.76 6.42 8.32
C VAL A 74 -18.96 7.13 7.70
N LYS A 75 -19.32 6.83 6.46
CA LYS A 75 -20.50 7.42 5.81
C LYS A 75 -21.80 7.09 6.55
N ARG A 76 -21.99 5.82 6.92
CA ARG A 76 -23.17 5.38 7.68
C ARG A 76 -23.25 6.04 9.05
N HIS A 77 -22.11 6.28 9.70
CA HIS A 77 -22.05 7.04 10.95
C HIS A 77 -22.48 8.51 10.82
N LEU A 78 -22.33 9.13 9.65
CA LEU A 78 -22.87 10.47 9.39
C LEU A 78 -24.38 10.45 9.08
N ASP A 79 -24.84 9.42 8.37
CA ASP A 79 -26.22 9.37 7.84
C ASP A 79 -27.25 8.84 8.86
N GLU A 80 -26.86 8.03 9.86
CA GLU A 80 -27.76 7.38 10.83
C GLU A 80 -27.63 7.93 12.28
N SER A 81 -28.76 8.16 12.95
CA SER A 81 -28.85 8.55 14.37
C SER A 81 -28.41 7.40 15.32
N PRO A 82 -27.74 7.71 16.45
CA PRO A 82 -26.73 6.85 17.12
C PRO A 82 -27.23 5.58 17.85
N GLU A 83 -28.49 5.18 17.76
CA GLU A 83 -29.11 4.32 18.79
C GLU A 83 -29.24 2.82 18.50
N THR A 84 -28.63 2.21 17.47
CA THR A 84 -28.93 0.76 17.24
C THR A 84 -27.81 -0.17 16.79
N GLU A 85 -26.54 0.22 16.63
CA GLU A 85 -25.54 -0.75 16.09
C GLU A 85 -24.10 -0.63 16.61
N ILE A 86 -23.92 -0.35 17.90
CA ILE A 86 -22.60 -0.10 18.53
C ILE A 86 -21.64 -1.32 18.40
N SER A 87 -22.16 -2.55 18.42
CA SER A 87 -21.32 -3.77 18.36
C SER A 87 -20.87 -4.11 16.93
N PHE A 88 -21.80 -4.12 15.96
CA PHE A 88 -21.49 -4.44 14.56
C PHE A 88 -20.62 -3.35 13.92
N SER A 89 -20.92 -2.08 14.22
CA SER A 89 -20.16 -0.95 13.69
C SER A 89 -18.70 -0.94 14.16
N SER A 90 -18.46 -1.28 15.43
CA SER A 90 -17.11 -1.42 15.99
C SER A 90 -16.31 -2.54 15.32
N GLY A 91 -16.96 -3.68 15.05
CA GLY A 91 -16.35 -4.81 14.33
C GLY A 91 -15.98 -4.46 12.89
N LEU A 92 -16.88 -3.77 12.18
CA LEU A 92 -16.68 -3.35 10.79
C LEU A 92 -15.52 -2.36 10.66
N SER A 93 -15.45 -1.37 11.56
CA SER A 93 -14.34 -0.42 11.65
C SER A 93 -12.99 -1.14 11.85
N LEU A 94 -12.94 -2.06 12.82
CA LEU A 94 -11.72 -2.79 13.13
C LEU A 94 -11.30 -3.70 11.97
N MET A 95 -12.25 -4.36 11.31
CA MET A 95 -12.00 -5.19 10.14
C MET A 95 -11.45 -4.34 8.99
N GLY A 96 -12.06 -3.19 8.70
CA GLY A 96 -11.59 -2.26 7.67
C GLY A 96 -10.15 -1.78 7.93
N LYS A 97 -9.82 -1.41 9.18
CA LYS A 97 -8.45 -1.03 9.57
C LYS A 97 -7.45 -2.17 9.33
N ARG A 98 -7.79 -3.38 9.80
CA ARG A 98 -6.92 -4.57 9.65
C ARG A 98 -6.70 -4.94 8.18
N LEU A 99 -7.76 -4.98 7.37
CA LEU A 99 -7.65 -5.27 5.94
C LEU A 99 -6.80 -4.22 5.22
N THR A 100 -6.97 -2.95 5.56
CA THR A 100 -6.17 -1.86 4.98
C THR A 100 -4.69 -2.02 5.31
N ILE A 101 -4.35 -2.35 6.56
CA ILE A 101 -2.96 -2.56 7.00
C ILE A 101 -2.35 -3.80 6.33
N VAL A 102 -3.04 -4.94 6.40
CA VAL A 102 -2.56 -6.21 5.80
C VAL A 102 -2.41 -6.04 4.29
N GLY A 103 -3.41 -5.41 3.65
CA GLY A 103 -3.38 -5.10 2.23
C GLY A 103 -2.19 -4.23 1.85
N LEU A 104 -1.92 -3.17 2.61
CA LEU A 104 -0.75 -2.32 2.37
C LEU A 104 0.56 -3.10 2.53
N VAL A 105 0.71 -3.87 3.61
CA VAL A 105 1.93 -4.66 3.86
C VAL A 105 2.15 -5.67 2.73
N PHE A 106 1.13 -6.41 2.31
CA PHE A 106 1.26 -7.37 1.22
C PHE A 106 1.55 -6.68 -0.12
N ASN A 107 0.90 -5.55 -0.38
CA ASN A 107 1.11 -4.80 -1.62
C ASN A 107 2.54 -4.27 -1.72
N LEU A 108 3.05 -3.68 -0.63
CA LEU A 108 4.41 -3.16 -0.55
C LEU A 108 5.46 -4.27 -0.57
N THR A 109 5.27 -5.36 0.17
CA THR A 109 6.20 -6.50 0.15
C THR A 109 6.27 -7.13 -1.23
N GLY A 110 5.13 -7.39 -1.89
CA GLY A 110 5.11 -7.89 -3.26
C GLY A 110 5.75 -6.91 -4.26
N GLY A 111 5.54 -5.60 -4.07
CA GLY A 111 6.20 -4.56 -4.87
C GLY A 111 7.72 -4.52 -4.67
N LEU A 112 8.18 -4.61 -3.42
CA LEU A 112 9.59 -4.63 -3.05
C LEU A 112 10.29 -5.87 -3.60
N MET A 113 9.65 -7.04 -3.55
CA MET A 113 10.19 -8.27 -4.15
C MET A 113 10.40 -8.16 -5.66
N ARG A 114 9.57 -7.37 -6.36
CA ARG A 114 9.76 -7.10 -7.80
C ARG A 114 10.99 -6.25 -8.11
N LEU A 115 11.48 -5.44 -7.16
CA LEU A 115 12.71 -4.65 -7.34
C LEU A 115 13.96 -5.52 -7.45
N TYR A 116 13.94 -6.74 -6.92
CA TYR A 116 15.04 -7.69 -7.00
C TYR A 116 14.95 -8.62 -8.23
N GLN A 117 14.03 -8.36 -9.16
CA GLN A 117 13.94 -9.09 -10.42
C GLN A 117 14.98 -8.56 -11.43
N PRO A 118 15.58 -9.43 -12.27
CA PRO A 118 16.53 -9.01 -13.30
C PRO A 118 15.88 -8.00 -14.26
N GLY A 119 16.57 -6.89 -14.58
CA GLY A 119 16.11 -5.88 -15.54
C GLY A 119 15.38 -4.67 -14.93
N HIS A 120 15.43 -4.47 -13.61
CA HIS A 120 14.90 -3.27 -12.97
C HIS A 120 15.87 -2.08 -13.16
N PRO A 121 15.45 -0.95 -13.78
CA PRO A 121 16.33 0.18 -14.02
C PRO A 121 16.66 0.94 -12.73
N LEU A 122 17.82 1.61 -12.74
CA LEU A 122 18.35 2.37 -11.62
C LEU A 122 17.51 3.62 -11.33
N LEU A 123 17.42 4.05 -10.07
CA LEU A 123 16.75 5.32 -9.71
C LEU A 123 17.38 6.53 -10.43
N LEU A 124 18.69 6.54 -10.69
CA LEU A 124 19.32 7.66 -11.38
C LEU A 124 18.94 7.77 -12.86
N GLU A 125 18.34 6.71 -13.44
CA GLU A 125 17.78 6.71 -14.80
C GLU A 125 16.28 7.08 -14.83
N PHE A 126 15.73 7.61 -13.73
CA PHE A 126 14.28 7.87 -13.58
C PHE A 126 13.66 8.75 -14.65
N PHE A 127 14.43 9.64 -15.24
CA PHE A 127 13.97 10.54 -16.30
C PHE A 127 14.40 10.10 -17.70
N ALA A 128 15.14 8.99 -17.82
CA ALA A 128 15.67 8.53 -19.09
C ALA A 128 14.62 7.84 -19.97
N ASN A 129 13.61 7.19 -19.37
CA ASN A 129 12.57 6.46 -20.09
C ASN A 129 11.15 6.77 -19.56
N ARG A 130 10.18 6.81 -20.49
CA ARG A 130 8.73 6.90 -20.23
C ARG A 130 8.26 5.86 -19.23
N TRP A 131 8.77 4.63 -19.32
CA TRP A 131 8.45 3.56 -18.37
C TRP A 131 8.81 3.93 -16.93
N THR A 132 10.02 4.45 -16.73
CA THR A 132 10.52 4.83 -15.40
C THR A 132 9.77 6.04 -14.85
N SER A 133 9.37 6.99 -15.72
CA SER A 133 8.51 8.12 -15.35
C SER A 133 7.13 7.68 -14.89
N VAL A 134 6.49 6.73 -15.59
CA VAL A 134 5.20 6.15 -15.18
C VAL A 134 5.33 5.44 -13.84
N MET A 135 6.42 4.70 -13.61
CA MET A 135 6.70 4.07 -12.33
C MET A 135 6.91 5.09 -11.21
N LEU A 136 7.62 6.18 -11.45
CA LEU A 136 7.81 7.24 -10.45
C LEU A 136 6.47 7.87 -10.03
N ILE A 137 5.62 8.23 -11.01
CA ILE A 137 4.27 8.77 -10.74
C ILE A 137 3.47 7.77 -9.91
N LYS A 138 3.49 6.49 -10.26
CA LYS A 138 2.81 5.43 -9.52
C LYS A 138 3.28 5.38 -8.05
N HIS A 139 4.57 5.46 -7.78
CA HIS A 139 5.10 5.44 -6.40
C HIS A 139 4.74 6.71 -5.62
N MET A 140 4.77 7.88 -6.24
CA MET A 140 4.32 9.13 -5.59
C MET A 140 2.83 9.04 -5.19
N MET A 141 1.99 8.47 -6.05
CA MET A 141 0.58 8.24 -5.72
C MET A 141 0.40 7.25 -4.57
N ILE A 142 1.26 6.22 -4.47
CA ILE A 142 1.27 5.30 -3.32
C ILE A 142 1.61 6.04 -2.02
N ILE A 143 2.60 6.94 -2.02
CA ILE A 143 2.95 7.74 -0.83
C ILE A 143 1.75 8.59 -0.38
N VAL A 144 1.11 9.29 -1.33
CA VAL A 144 -0.07 10.11 -1.04
C VAL A 144 -1.19 9.22 -0.50
N MET A 145 -1.44 8.07 -1.11
CA MET A 145 -2.46 7.11 -0.66
C MET A 145 -2.18 6.62 0.77
N VAL A 146 -0.94 6.28 1.10
CA VAL A 146 -0.56 5.86 2.47
C VAL A 146 -0.79 6.98 3.47
N TYR A 147 -0.44 8.22 3.11
CA TYR A 147 -0.72 9.39 3.95
C TYR A 147 -2.22 9.61 4.15
N LEU A 148 -3.04 9.48 3.11
CA LEU A 148 -4.49 9.57 3.22
C LEU A 148 -5.05 8.46 4.12
N CYS A 149 -4.60 7.21 3.96
CA CYS A 149 -4.96 6.12 4.87
C CYS A 149 -4.54 6.43 6.32
N TYR A 150 -3.39 7.05 6.55
CA TYR A 150 -2.99 7.50 7.88
C TYR A 150 -3.99 8.51 8.47
N LEU A 151 -4.44 9.50 7.70
CA LEU A 151 -5.46 10.46 8.15
C LEU A 151 -6.77 9.79 8.57
N THR A 152 -7.13 8.67 7.96
CA THR A 152 -8.34 7.90 8.31
C THR A 152 -8.21 7.15 9.63
N PHE A 153 -7.00 6.80 10.05
CA PHE A 153 -6.75 6.11 11.32
C PHE A 153 -6.54 7.06 12.50
N ARG A 154 -6.28 8.33 12.22
CA ARG A 154 -6.08 9.34 13.26
C ARG A 154 -7.41 9.67 13.92
N GLU A 155 -7.48 9.46 15.24
CA GLU A 155 -8.70 9.61 16.05
C GLU A 155 -9.17 11.07 16.10
N ASP A 156 -8.26 12.03 16.03
CA ASP A 156 -8.56 13.48 16.04
C ASP A 156 -9.00 14.04 14.67
N SER A 157 -9.08 13.23 13.63
CA SER A 157 -9.51 13.70 12.31
C SER A 157 -11.03 13.88 12.26
N GLU A 158 -11.48 15.02 11.78
CA GLU A 158 -12.89 15.28 11.46
C GLU A 158 -13.44 14.23 10.48
N ASP A 159 -14.69 13.81 10.65
CA ASP A 159 -15.25 12.74 9.83
C ASP A 159 -15.41 13.17 8.35
N GLU A 160 -15.63 14.46 8.07
CA GLU A 160 -15.57 14.99 6.71
C GLU A 160 -14.21 14.80 6.07
N LEU A 161 -13.13 15.05 6.80
CA LEU A 161 -11.75 14.85 6.32
C LEU A 161 -11.51 13.37 6.06
N ARG A 162 -11.97 12.48 6.95
CA ARG A 162 -11.86 11.03 6.78
C ARG A 162 -12.60 10.56 5.53
N ILE A 163 -13.82 11.02 5.29
CA ILE A 163 -14.59 10.67 4.08
C ILE A 163 -13.87 11.15 2.83
N ARG A 164 -13.38 12.39 2.82
CA ARG A 164 -12.63 12.93 1.67
C ARG A 164 -11.35 12.13 1.44
N ALA A 165 -10.62 11.79 2.49
CA ALA A 165 -9.42 10.97 2.42
C ALA A 165 -9.74 9.56 1.87
N LEU A 166 -10.76 8.88 2.39
CA LEU A 166 -11.19 7.55 1.93
C LEU A 166 -11.62 7.57 0.46
N ARG A 167 -12.44 8.55 0.05
CA ARG A 167 -12.86 8.70 -1.35
C ARG A 167 -11.66 8.93 -2.27
N THR A 168 -10.72 9.77 -1.85
CA THR A 168 -9.51 10.06 -2.62
C THR A 168 -8.62 8.82 -2.69
N SER A 169 -8.47 8.06 -1.59
CA SER A 169 -7.73 6.80 -1.58
C SER A 169 -8.31 5.76 -2.54
N VAL A 170 -9.64 5.63 -2.63
CA VAL A 170 -10.29 4.73 -3.62
C VAL A 170 -9.89 5.11 -5.05
N VAL A 171 -10.00 6.40 -5.39
CA VAL A 171 -9.59 6.91 -6.71
C VAL A 171 -8.12 6.61 -6.98
N LEU A 172 -7.24 6.88 -6.01
CA LEU A 172 -5.81 6.62 -6.15
C LEU A 172 -5.50 5.13 -6.37
N VAL A 173 -6.11 4.20 -5.61
CA VAL A 173 -5.91 2.76 -5.81
C VAL A 173 -6.26 2.35 -7.25
N ILE A 174 -7.39 2.84 -7.77
CA ILE A 174 -7.82 2.55 -9.14
C ILE A 174 -6.83 3.14 -10.14
N THR A 175 -6.43 4.40 -9.99
CA THR A 175 -5.47 5.05 -10.89
C THR A 175 -4.10 4.38 -10.86
N ILE A 176 -3.60 3.97 -9.69
CA ILE A 176 -2.35 3.21 -9.52
C ILE A 176 -2.44 1.87 -10.28
N GLY A 177 -3.59 1.20 -10.22
CA GLY A 177 -3.86 -0.02 -10.99
C GLY A 177 -3.79 0.22 -12.50
N LEU A 178 -4.47 1.26 -12.99
CA LEU A 178 -4.46 1.65 -14.41
C LEU A 178 -3.05 2.04 -14.88
N LEU A 179 -2.28 2.79 -14.08
CA LEU A 179 -0.89 3.11 -14.38
C LEU A 179 -0.02 1.84 -14.46
N GLY A 180 -0.32 0.83 -13.65
CA GLY A 180 0.33 -0.48 -13.76
C GLY A 180 0.09 -1.15 -15.12
N VAL A 181 -1.14 -1.08 -15.63
CA VAL A 181 -1.48 -1.56 -16.99
C VAL A 181 -0.73 -0.74 -18.05
N VAL A 182 -0.75 0.58 -17.95
CA VAL A 182 -0.01 1.46 -18.89
C VAL A 182 1.49 1.13 -18.88
N ALA A 183 2.10 0.96 -17.71
CA ALA A 183 3.51 0.61 -17.60
C ALA A 183 3.84 -0.74 -18.25
N SER A 184 2.92 -1.70 -18.24
CA SER A 184 3.10 -2.99 -18.92
C SER A 184 3.10 -2.88 -20.44
N VAL A 185 2.39 -1.88 -20.99
CA VAL A 185 2.36 -1.59 -22.43
C VAL A 185 3.59 -0.82 -22.88
N VAL A 186 4.04 0.16 -22.08
CA VAL A 186 5.24 0.95 -22.39
C VAL A 186 6.47 0.06 -22.32
N GLY A 187 6.61 -0.78 -21.29
CA GLY A 187 7.75 -1.69 -21.14
C GLY A 187 9.11 -0.99 -20.91
N PRO A 188 10.10 -1.66 -20.31
CA PRO A 188 11.41 -1.07 -20.01
C PRO A 188 12.31 -0.83 -21.25
N GLY A 189 11.89 -1.27 -22.44
CA GLY A 189 12.66 -1.19 -23.69
C GLY A 189 12.08 -0.29 -24.78
N ALA A 190 11.06 0.52 -24.48
CA ALA A 190 10.47 1.49 -25.42
C ALA A 190 11.03 2.91 -25.27
#